data_AF-A0A069D769-F1
#
_entry.id   AF-A0A069D769-F1
#
_cell.length_a   1.000
_cell.length_b   1.000
_cell.length_c   1.000
_cell.angle_alpha   90.00
_cell.angle_beta   90.00
_cell.angle_gamma   90.00
#
_symmetry.space_group_name_H-M   'P 1'
#
loop_
_entity.id
_entity.type
_entity.pdbx_description
1 polymer ?
#
loop_
_entity_poly.entity_id
_entity_poly.type
_entity_poly.pdbx_seq_one_letter_code
_entity_poly.pdbx_strand_id
1 'polypeptide(L)'
;MKLFINYGMLTQEDFYEKAQKFALLGDTDGKYYTFEEYKTLIAENQTDKEGNLIYLYTNHKDEQYSYIEAAVNKGYNVLLMDGQLDVALVSTLEQKFEKARFTRVDSDIVDHLIIKEDKDAHVLEVSKQEALTTAFKSQLPNINKVEFNVMAQSMGENASPIVITQSEYMRRMKEMANIQAGMSFYGEMPDMFNLILNTDHKLLKSVLEDEIKECGALINPIEKEIEGISILRKEIQDKQKNKKDEDIPVSEKDELKSLDDKWDDLKNKKESIFSDYASRNKIIRQLIDLALLQNNMLKGESLSNFVKRSIELI
;
A
#
# COMPACT_ATOMS: atom_id res chain seq x y z
N MET A 1 25.26 7.21 23.11
CA MET A 1 24.48 7.85 24.20
C MET A 1 22.97 7.61 24.05
N LYS A 2 22.37 7.87 22.87
CA LYS A 2 20.94 7.57 22.54
C LYS A 2 20.48 6.17 23.00
N LEU A 3 21.26 5.13 22.70
CA LEU A 3 20.96 3.74 23.10
C LEU A 3 20.72 3.56 24.61
N PHE A 4 21.58 4.13 25.46
CA PHE A 4 21.46 3.98 26.92
C PHE A 4 20.26 4.74 27.48
N ILE A 5 19.97 5.93 26.94
CA ILE A 5 18.79 6.70 27.32
C ILE A 5 17.53 5.94 26.93
N ASN A 6 17.45 5.44 25.69
CA ASN A 6 16.31 4.67 25.20
C ASN A 6 16.13 3.38 26.01
N TYR A 7 17.20 2.65 26.32
CA TYR A 7 17.14 1.46 27.16
C TYR A 7 16.61 1.79 28.57
N GLY A 8 17.13 2.84 29.21
CA GLY A 8 16.63 3.28 30.52
C GLY A 8 15.15 3.65 30.46
N MET A 9 14.74 4.39 29.43
CA MET A 9 13.34 4.79 29.22
C MET A 9 12.40 3.60 29.00
N LEU A 10 12.86 2.54 28.33
CA LEU A 10 12.07 1.34 28.05
C LEU A 10 12.00 0.39 29.24
N THR A 11 12.97 0.43 30.16
CA THR A 11 13.10 -0.56 31.24
C THR A 11 12.76 -0.05 32.63
N GLN A 12 12.78 1.27 32.85
CA GLN A 12 12.57 1.88 34.17
C GLN A 12 11.64 3.09 34.07
N GLU A 13 10.44 2.99 34.65
CA GLU A 13 9.44 4.06 34.62
C GLU A 13 9.94 5.35 35.30
N ASP A 14 10.56 5.24 36.48
CA ASP A 14 11.17 6.38 37.18
C ASP A 14 12.27 7.09 36.36
N PHE A 15 12.98 6.32 35.52
CA PHE A 15 13.96 6.88 34.61
C PHE A 15 13.27 7.56 33.44
N TYR A 16 12.23 6.95 32.85
CA TYR A 16 11.41 7.58 31.82
C TYR A 16 10.91 8.96 32.26
N GLU A 17 10.35 9.06 33.46
CA GLU A 17 9.78 10.31 33.98
C GLU A 17 10.81 11.45 34.05
N LYS A 18 12.07 11.12 34.32
CA LYS A 18 13.20 12.06 34.35
C LYS A 18 13.74 12.32 32.94
N ALA A 19 13.89 11.27 32.15
CA ALA A 19 14.50 11.28 30.84
C ALA A 19 13.68 12.02 29.79
N GLN A 20 12.35 11.94 29.85
CA GLN A 20 11.46 12.64 28.91
C GLN A 20 11.70 14.16 28.86
N LYS A 21 12.29 14.76 29.91
CA LYS A 21 12.60 16.19 29.97
C LYS A 21 13.85 16.61 29.19
N PHE A 22 14.73 15.65 28.86
CA PHE A 22 15.99 15.92 28.16
C PHE A 22 16.25 14.99 26.98
N ALA A 23 15.43 13.95 26.80
CA ALA A 23 15.48 13.08 25.63
C ALA A 23 15.21 13.91 24.37
N LEU A 24 15.99 13.63 23.33
CA LEU A 24 15.93 14.36 22.08
C LEU A 24 15.45 13.45 20.94
N LEU A 25 14.61 14.00 20.09
CA LEU A 25 14.19 13.44 18.82
C LEU A 25 15.00 14.13 17.71
N GLY A 26 15.67 13.32 16.89
CA GLY A 26 16.39 13.81 15.71
C GLY A 26 15.50 13.74 14.48
N ASP A 27 15.47 14.78 13.67
CA ASP A 27 14.83 14.75 12.36
C ASP A 27 15.79 14.32 11.25
N THR A 28 15.25 14.16 10.04
CA THR A 28 16.01 13.79 8.85
C THR A 28 16.99 14.88 8.38
N ASP A 29 16.88 16.12 8.86
CA ASP A 29 17.83 17.22 8.60
C ASP A 29 18.97 17.28 9.64
N GLY A 30 18.97 16.39 10.64
CA GLY A 30 19.97 16.37 11.71
C GLY A 30 19.74 17.42 12.80
N LYS A 31 18.54 18.00 12.86
CA LYS A 31 18.12 18.85 13.99
C LYS A 31 17.60 17.98 15.12
N TYR A 32 17.78 18.45 16.35
CA TYR A 32 17.36 17.74 17.55
C TYR A 32 16.40 18.60 18.36
N TYR A 33 15.36 17.95 18.86
CA TYR A 33 14.27 18.59 19.58
C TYR A 33 13.95 17.83 20.85
N THR A 34 13.65 18.52 21.93
CA THR A 34 12.93 17.92 23.05
C THR A 34 11.53 17.47 22.59
N PHE A 35 10.87 16.61 23.37
CA PHE A 35 9.53 16.13 23.03
C PHE A 35 8.51 17.28 22.88
N GLU A 36 8.57 18.29 23.75
CA GLU A 36 7.69 19.45 23.69
C GLU A 36 8.00 20.37 22.49
N GLU A 37 9.27 20.58 22.17
CA GLU A 37 9.66 21.35 20.98
C GLU A 37 9.19 20.66 19.71
N TYR A 38 9.36 19.33 19.61
CA TYR A 38 8.92 18.58 18.44
C TYR A 38 7.40 18.60 18.31
N LYS A 39 6.69 18.32 19.41
CA LYS A 39 5.22 18.40 19.45
C LYS A 39 4.72 19.74 18.96
N THR A 40 5.35 20.84 19.39
CA THR A 40 5.01 22.20 18.98
C THR A 40 5.30 22.43 17.49
N LEU A 41 6.45 21.96 16.99
CA LEU A 41 6.85 22.07 15.59
C LEU A 41 5.82 21.45 14.63
N ILE A 42 5.31 20.26 14.98
CA ILE A 42 4.45 19.48 14.08
C ILE A 42 2.95 19.72 14.30
N ALA A 43 2.53 20.40 15.38
CA ALA A 43 1.13 20.55 15.77
C ALA A 43 0.24 21.13 14.67
N GLU A 44 0.71 22.17 13.98
CA GLU A 44 -0.08 22.85 12.93
C GLU A 44 -0.26 21.95 11.70
N ASN A 45 0.85 21.38 11.20
CA ASN A 45 0.86 20.72 9.90
C ASN A 45 0.58 19.21 9.98
N GLN A 46 0.79 18.55 11.12
CA GLN A 46 0.68 17.08 11.26
C GLN A 46 -0.43 16.59 12.19
N THR A 47 -1.43 17.42 12.48
CA THR A 47 -2.64 16.96 13.17
C THR A 47 -3.67 16.42 12.17
N ASP A 48 -4.14 15.18 12.33
CA ASP A 48 -5.19 14.60 11.47
C ASP A 48 -6.58 15.18 11.76
N LYS A 49 -7.58 14.80 10.95
CA LYS A 49 -8.99 15.24 11.10
C LYS A 49 -9.64 14.80 12.42
N GLU A 50 -9.11 13.77 13.07
CA GLU A 50 -9.58 13.24 14.36
C GLU A 50 -8.90 13.96 15.55
N GLY A 51 -7.98 14.88 15.27
CA GLY A 51 -7.22 15.62 16.27
C GLY A 51 -6.04 14.83 16.86
N ASN A 52 -5.59 13.76 16.19
CA ASN A 52 -4.35 13.07 16.57
C ASN A 52 -3.15 13.75 15.92
N LEU A 53 -2.10 13.93 16.69
CA LEU A 53 -0.82 14.41 16.21
C LEU A 53 -0.01 13.24 15.64
N ILE A 54 0.30 13.32 14.35
CA ILE A 54 0.99 12.26 13.62
C ILE A 54 2.50 12.54 13.60
N TYR A 55 3.27 11.66 14.21
CA TYR A 55 4.73 11.67 14.23
C TYR A 55 5.22 10.81 13.07
N LEU A 56 5.51 11.47 11.94
CA LEU A 56 6.14 10.79 10.80
C LEU A 56 7.58 10.43 11.12
N TYR A 57 8.00 9.23 10.75
CA TYR A 57 9.37 8.79 10.96
C TYR A 57 9.89 7.89 9.83
N THR A 58 11.21 7.73 9.79
CA THR A 58 11.95 6.81 8.92
C THR A 58 12.94 6.00 9.74
N ASN A 59 13.18 4.74 9.38
CA ASN A 59 14.27 3.94 9.94
C ASN A 59 15.52 3.95 9.06
N HIS A 60 15.34 4.28 7.77
CA HIS A 60 16.39 4.22 6.76
C HIS A 60 16.30 5.44 5.85
N LYS A 61 17.06 6.50 6.18
CA LYS A 61 17.02 7.77 5.46
C LYS A 61 17.25 7.63 3.96
N ASP A 62 18.23 6.80 3.57
CA ASP A 62 18.60 6.63 2.16
C ASP A 62 17.62 5.72 1.41
N GLU A 63 17.22 4.60 2.02
CA GLU A 63 16.29 3.65 1.39
C GLU A 63 14.87 4.22 1.25
N GLN A 64 14.47 5.10 2.18
CA GLN A 64 13.14 5.71 2.21
C GLN A 64 13.15 7.17 1.70
N TYR A 65 14.23 7.61 1.05
CA TYR A 65 14.44 9.01 0.67
C TYR A 65 13.27 9.62 -0.10
N SER A 66 12.72 8.91 -1.09
CA SER A 66 11.58 9.40 -1.89
C SER A 66 10.32 9.65 -1.06
N TYR A 67 10.09 8.84 -0.02
CA TYR A 67 8.94 9.01 0.87
C TYR A 67 9.15 10.19 1.83
N ILE A 68 10.39 10.37 2.30
CA ILE A 68 10.80 11.52 3.11
C ILE A 68 10.63 12.80 2.29
N GLU A 69 11.14 12.82 1.06
CA GLU A 69 11.02 13.96 0.15
C GLU A 69 9.55 14.32 -0.13
N ALA A 70 8.70 13.33 -0.38
CA ALA A 70 7.26 13.56 -0.55
C ALA A 70 6.62 14.20 0.70
N ALA A 71 6.96 13.72 1.90
CA ALA A 71 6.48 14.28 3.16
C ALA A 71 7.00 15.71 3.41
N VAL A 72 8.29 15.96 3.17
CA VAL A 72 8.90 17.30 3.31
C VAL A 72 8.30 18.29 2.32
N ASN A 73 8.04 17.88 1.07
CA ASN A 73 7.38 18.71 0.07
C ASN A 73 5.94 19.09 0.46
N LYS A 74 5.29 18.31 1.33
CA LYS A 74 3.99 18.63 1.94
C LYS A 74 4.10 19.52 3.18
N GLY A 75 5.31 19.89 3.59
CA GLY A 75 5.58 20.70 4.78
C GLY A 75 5.61 19.88 6.07
N TYR A 76 5.76 18.56 5.99
CA TYR A 76 5.90 17.69 7.15
C TYR A 76 7.36 17.55 7.58
N ASN A 77 7.59 17.40 8.89
CA ASN A 77 8.84 16.98 9.48
C ASN A 77 8.83 15.47 9.73
N VAL A 78 9.98 14.83 9.48
CA VAL A 78 10.16 13.39 9.59
C VAL A 78 11.29 13.08 10.55
N LEU A 79 10.98 12.29 11.59
CA LEU A 79 11.95 11.79 12.57
C LEU A 79 12.86 10.71 11.99
N LEU A 80 14.13 10.74 12.36
CA LEU A 80 15.09 9.67 12.10
C LEU A 80 15.15 8.71 13.29
N MET A 81 14.56 7.53 13.09
CA MET A 81 14.40 6.44 14.06
C MET A 81 15.21 5.20 13.65
N ASP A 82 16.49 5.40 13.33
CA ASP A 82 17.43 4.40 12.82
C ASP A 82 18.14 3.57 13.91
N GLY A 83 17.80 3.78 15.18
CA GLY A 83 18.39 3.09 16.33
C GLY A 83 17.77 1.72 16.61
N GLN A 84 18.58 0.81 17.18
CA GLN A 84 18.18 -0.56 17.50
C GLN A 84 16.98 -0.67 18.46
N LEU A 85 16.75 0.36 19.30
CA LEU A 85 15.64 0.40 20.26
C LEU A 85 14.52 1.35 19.82
N ASP A 86 14.65 2.00 18.66
CA ASP A 86 13.73 3.08 18.29
C ASP A 86 12.33 2.55 17.95
N VAL A 87 12.21 1.35 17.39
CA VAL A 87 10.91 0.70 17.16
C VAL A 87 10.14 0.46 18.47
N ALA A 88 10.83 -0.07 19.48
CA ALA A 88 10.24 -0.27 20.80
C ALA A 88 9.91 1.07 21.46
N LEU A 89 10.81 2.05 21.34
CA LEU A 89 10.61 3.39 21.86
C LEU A 89 9.39 4.06 21.23
N VAL A 90 9.24 4.01 19.90
CA VAL A 90 8.07 4.52 19.17
C VAL A 90 6.78 3.98 19.77
N SER A 91 6.70 2.67 19.99
CA SER A 91 5.53 2.03 20.60
C SER A 91 5.26 2.54 22.02
N THR A 92 6.30 2.71 22.84
CA THR A 92 6.18 3.28 24.18
C THR A 92 5.75 4.75 24.17
N LEU A 93 6.32 5.56 23.27
CA LEU A 93 5.98 6.98 23.15
C LEU A 93 4.54 7.14 22.67
N GLU A 94 4.08 6.33 21.72
CA GLU A 94 2.69 6.35 21.24
C GLU A 94 1.69 6.03 22.36
N GLN A 95 2.03 5.10 23.28
CA GLN A 95 1.19 4.81 24.45
C GLN A 95 1.18 5.94 25.48
N LYS A 96 2.30 6.65 25.64
CA LYS A 96 2.47 7.68 26.68
C LYS A 96 2.07 9.07 26.23
N PHE A 97 2.14 9.37 24.93
CA PHE A 97 1.76 10.65 24.37
C PHE A 97 0.25 10.69 24.12
N GLU A 98 -0.41 11.71 24.67
CA GLU A 98 -1.85 11.90 24.44
C GLU A 98 -2.13 12.24 22.98
N LYS A 99 -3.08 11.52 22.37
CA LYS A 99 -3.51 11.69 20.98
C LYS A 99 -2.34 11.71 19.98
N ALA A 100 -1.31 10.90 20.22
CA ALA A 100 -0.22 10.73 19.28
C ALA A 100 -0.41 9.45 18.47
N ARG A 101 -0.02 9.49 17.19
CA ARG A 101 0.25 8.28 16.41
C ARG A 101 1.60 8.43 15.75
N PHE A 102 2.36 7.35 15.70
CA PHE A 102 3.61 7.27 14.96
C PHE A 102 3.38 6.50 13.68
N THR A 103 3.88 7.01 12.57
CA THR A 103 3.62 6.43 11.24
C THR A 103 4.89 6.51 10.41
N ARG A 104 5.32 5.39 9.83
CA ARG A 104 6.50 5.39 8.96
C ARG A 104 6.15 6.01 7.61
N VAL A 105 7.06 6.77 7.03
CA VAL A 105 6.81 7.53 5.78
C VAL A 105 6.44 6.68 4.56
N ASP A 106 6.80 5.40 4.56
CA ASP A 106 6.50 4.43 3.49
C ASP A 106 5.26 3.56 3.80
N SER A 107 4.50 3.87 4.86
CA SER A 107 3.36 3.04 5.26
C SER A 107 2.14 3.22 4.38
N ASP A 108 2.01 4.38 3.76
CA ASP A 108 0.96 4.76 2.82
C ASP A 108 1.47 5.90 1.91
N ILE A 109 0.65 6.33 0.95
CA ILE A 109 0.94 7.55 0.17
C ILE A 109 0.89 8.77 1.09
N VAL A 110 1.68 9.79 0.76
CA VAL A 110 1.83 10.99 1.59
C VAL A 110 0.50 11.66 1.95
N ASP A 111 -0.47 11.62 1.04
CA ASP A 111 -1.81 12.20 1.24
C ASP A 111 -2.68 11.43 2.25
N HIS A 112 -2.36 10.17 2.52
CA HIS A 112 -3.06 9.32 3.48
C HIS A 112 -2.31 9.16 4.81
N LEU A 113 -1.03 9.54 4.87
CA LEU A 113 -0.27 9.54 6.12
C LEU A 113 -0.91 10.47 7.17
N ILE A 114 -1.48 11.60 6.73
CA ILE A 114 -2.16 12.57 7.58
C ILE A 114 -3.45 13.03 6.89
N ILE A 115 -4.55 12.35 7.19
CA ILE A 115 -5.85 12.65 6.59
C ILE A 115 -6.42 13.91 7.24
N LYS A 116 -6.41 15.04 6.51
CA LYS A 116 -6.96 16.33 6.97
C LYS A 116 -8.45 16.48 6.69
N GLU A 117 -8.92 15.91 5.60
CA GLU A 117 -10.30 16.00 5.13
C GLU A 117 -10.67 14.68 4.42
N ASP A 118 -11.96 14.35 4.41
CA ASP A 118 -12.47 13.29 3.56
C ASP A 118 -12.42 13.76 2.10
N LYS A 119 -11.38 13.33 1.39
CA LYS A 119 -11.30 13.58 -0.05
C LYS A 119 -12.30 12.68 -0.76
N ASP A 120 -13.24 13.29 -1.48
CA ASP A 120 -13.89 12.63 -2.60
C ASP A 120 -12.81 12.35 -3.64
N ALA A 121 -12.24 11.15 -3.59
CA ALA A 121 -11.32 10.70 -4.60
C ALA A 121 -12.02 10.89 -5.97
N HIS A 122 -11.32 11.44 -6.95
CA HIS A 122 -11.74 11.28 -8.34
C HIS A 122 -11.56 9.81 -8.68
N VAL A 123 -12.55 9.00 -8.28
CA VAL A 123 -12.50 7.55 -8.38
C VAL A 123 -12.67 7.24 -9.85
N LEU A 124 -11.57 6.82 -10.48
CA LEU A 124 -11.60 6.24 -11.81
C LEU A 124 -12.68 5.14 -11.83
N GLU A 125 -13.43 5.03 -12.92
CA GLU A 125 -14.46 4.00 -13.08
C GLU A 125 -13.93 2.61 -12.70
N VAL A 126 -14.73 1.81 -12.00
CA VAL A 126 -14.33 0.50 -11.45
C VAL A 126 -13.75 -0.41 -12.53
N SER A 127 -14.35 -0.43 -13.73
CA SER A 127 -13.88 -1.20 -14.89
C SER A 127 -12.43 -0.85 -15.29
N LYS A 128 -12.09 0.44 -15.29
CA LYS A 128 -10.74 0.92 -15.63
C LYS A 128 -9.74 0.68 -14.51
N GLN A 129 -10.17 0.74 -13.25
CA GLN A 129 -9.33 0.33 -12.12
C GLN A 129 -9.01 -1.16 -12.18
N GLU A 130 -9.99 -2.00 -12.45
CA GLU A 130 -9.80 -3.44 -12.67
C GLU A 130 -8.84 -3.72 -13.82
N ALA A 131 -8.99 -3.03 -14.95
CA ALA A 131 -8.09 -3.17 -16.10
C ALA A 131 -6.63 -2.88 -15.71
N LEU A 132 -6.37 -1.74 -15.07
CA LEU A 132 -5.03 -1.38 -14.60
C LEU A 132 -4.49 -2.38 -13.57
N THR A 133 -5.25 -2.65 -12.52
CA THR A 133 -4.81 -3.53 -11.43
C THR A 133 -4.50 -4.94 -11.95
N THR A 134 -5.32 -5.48 -12.84
CA THR A 134 -5.11 -6.79 -13.46
C THR A 134 -3.89 -6.80 -14.37
N ALA A 135 -3.77 -5.80 -15.26
CA ALA A 135 -2.64 -5.67 -16.17
C ALA A 135 -1.31 -5.60 -15.41
N PHE A 136 -1.20 -4.73 -14.41
CA PHE A 136 0.02 -4.60 -13.60
C PHE A 136 0.29 -5.84 -12.75
N LYS A 137 -0.73 -6.40 -12.09
CA LYS A 137 -0.59 -7.61 -11.27
C LYS A 137 -0.04 -8.79 -12.07
N SER A 138 -0.50 -8.98 -13.32
CA SER A 138 -0.04 -10.06 -14.19
C SER A 138 1.46 -9.99 -14.54
N GLN A 139 2.05 -8.80 -14.47
CA GLN A 139 3.45 -8.55 -14.86
C GLN A 139 4.41 -8.45 -13.68
N LEU A 140 3.91 -8.57 -12.45
CA LEU A 140 4.77 -8.54 -11.26
C LEU A 140 5.63 -9.80 -11.17
N PRO A 141 6.91 -9.67 -10.78
CA PRO A 141 7.76 -10.82 -10.56
C PRO A 141 7.35 -11.55 -9.28
N ASN A 142 7.51 -12.88 -9.30
CA ASN A 142 7.42 -13.68 -8.09
C ASN A 142 8.67 -13.43 -7.23
N ILE A 143 8.50 -12.76 -6.09
CA ILE A 143 9.57 -12.50 -5.13
C ILE A 143 9.32 -13.39 -3.90
N ASN A 144 10.36 -14.10 -3.46
CA ASN A 144 10.24 -15.03 -2.33
C ASN A 144 9.74 -14.30 -1.06
N LYS A 145 8.68 -14.83 -0.43
CA LYS A 145 8.03 -14.27 0.77
C LYS A 145 7.56 -12.82 0.60
N VAL A 146 7.16 -12.42 -0.60
CA VAL A 146 6.60 -11.09 -0.88
C VAL A 146 5.32 -11.24 -1.66
N GLU A 147 4.29 -10.50 -1.26
CA GLU A 147 2.97 -10.44 -1.87
C GLU A 147 2.62 -8.99 -2.17
N PHE A 148 2.07 -8.73 -3.36
CA PHE A 148 1.66 -7.39 -3.77
C PHE A 148 0.15 -7.29 -3.90
N ASN A 149 -0.44 -6.34 -3.20
CA ASN A 149 -1.80 -5.88 -3.43
C ASN A 149 -1.77 -4.68 -4.39
N VAL A 150 -2.24 -4.87 -5.63
CA VAL A 150 -2.26 -3.80 -6.63
C VAL A 150 -3.55 -3.02 -6.50
N MET A 151 -3.45 -1.69 -6.40
CA MET A 151 -4.59 -0.79 -6.29
C MET A 151 -4.38 0.46 -7.14
N ALA A 152 -5.46 1.06 -7.62
CA ALA A 152 -5.42 2.32 -8.37
C ALA A 152 -5.94 3.45 -7.49
N GLN A 153 -5.19 4.54 -7.40
CA GLN A 153 -5.57 5.72 -6.60
C GLN A 153 -5.14 7.01 -7.29
N SER A 154 -5.88 8.08 -7.01
CA SER A 154 -5.50 9.44 -7.41
C SER A 154 -4.45 9.98 -6.44
N MET A 155 -3.32 10.44 -6.97
CA MET A 155 -2.20 10.98 -6.19
C MET A 155 -1.69 12.33 -6.73
N GLY A 156 -2.34 12.88 -7.76
CA GLY A 156 -1.93 14.10 -8.46
C GLY A 156 -0.96 13.85 -9.61
N GLU A 157 -0.99 14.72 -10.62
CA GLU A 157 -0.30 14.51 -11.90
C GLU A 157 1.24 14.53 -11.78
N ASN A 158 1.77 15.22 -10.77
CA ASN A 158 3.21 15.36 -10.52
C ASN A 158 3.77 14.30 -9.57
N ALA A 159 2.92 13.50 -8.92
CA ALA A 159 3.37 12.42 -8.07
C ALA A 159 3.83 11.23 -8.91
N SER A 160 4.65 10.35 -8.32
CA SER A 160 5.17 9.16 -9.01
C SER A 160 4.06 8.32 -9.65
N PRO A 161 4.30 7.71 -10.82
CA PRO A 161 3.32 6.85 -11.49
C PRO A 161 2.94 5.62 -10.68
N ILE A 162 3.90 5.08 -9.92
CA ILE A 162 3.72 3.92 -9.05
C ILE A 162 4.43 4.18 -7.74
N VAL A 163 3.79 3.84 -6.64
CA VAL A 163 4.36 3.86 -5.29
C VAL A 163 4.13 2.51 -4.64
N ILE A 164 5.15 1.98 -3.97
CA ILE A 164 5.02 0.75 -3.17
C ILE A 164 4.95 1.16 -1.71
N THR A 165 3.97 0.70 -0.95
CA THR A 165 3.85 1.00 0.48
C THR A 165 3.72 -0.26 1.30
N GLN A 166 4.07 -0.18 2.58
CA GLN A 166 3.99 -1.30 3.51
C GLN A 166 3.20 -0.88 4.75
N SER A 167 1.98 -1.40 4.89
CA SER A 167 1.09 -1.03 6.01
C SER A 167 1.80 -1.10 7.38
N GLU A 168 1.73 0.01 8.11
CA GLU A 168 2.30 0.18 9.45
C GLU A 168 1.82 -0.92 10.40
N TYR A 169 0.52 -1.21 10.36
CA TYR A 169 -0.10 -2.23 11.22
C TYR A 169 0.47 -3.61 10.96
N MET A 170 0.52 -4.05 9.69
CA MET A 170 1.03 -5.36 9.34
C MET A 170 2.51 -5.51 9.71
N ARG A 171 3.30 -4.46 9.48
CA ARG A 171 4.71 -4.45 9.86
C ARG A 171 4.89 -4.60 11.37
N ARG A 172 4.18 -3.80 12.18
CA ARG A 172 4.22 -3.88 13.65
C ARG A 172 3.74 -5.22 14.17
N MET A 173 2.68 -5.79 13.58
CA MET A 173 2.22 -7.13 13.95
C MET A 173 3.30 -8.18 13.72
N LYS A 174 3.99 -8.12 12.58
CA LYS A 174 5.08 -9.05 12.25
C LYS A 174 6.29 -8.86 13.18
N GLU A 175 6.61 -7.62 13.55
CA GLU A 175 7.64 -7.32 14.55
C GLU A 175 7.28 -7.88 15.93
N MET A 176 6.03 -7.70 16.39
CA MET A 176 5.53 -8.26 17.67
C MET A 176 5.57 -9.79 17.68
N ALA A 177 5.25 -10.43 16.55
CA ALA A 177 5.27 -11.88 16.40
C ALA A 177 6.65 -12.49 16.60
N ASN A 178 7.72 -11.76 16.27
CA ASN A 178 9.10 -12.21 16.47
C ASN A 178 9.52 -12.17 17.95
N ILE A 179 8.81 -11.42 18.79
CA ILE A 179 9.11 -11.28 20.23
C ILE A 179 8.24 -12.20 21.08
N GLN A 180 6.97 -12.40 20.70
CA GLN A 180 6.01 -13.19 21.48
C GLN A 180 5.83 -14.60 20.90
N ALA A 181 6.32 -15.61 21.63
CA ALA A 181 6.33 -17.02 21.21
C ALA A 181 4.96 -17.64 20.85
N GLY A 182 3.84 -16.98 21.18
CA GLY A 182 2.49 -17.41 20.82
C GLY A 182 1.96 -16.91 19.47
N MET A 183 2.71 -16.05 18.77
CA MET A 183 2.28 -15.39 17.52
C MET A 183 3.16 -15.74 16.31
N SER A 184 3.95 -16.82 16.40
CA SER A 184 4.93 -17.24 15.38
C SER A 184 4.37 -17.35 13.96
N PHE A 185 3.07 -17.63 13.80
CA PHE A 185 2.38 -17.63 12.51
C PHE A 185 2.55 -16.32 11.73
N TYR A 186 2.43 -15.16 12.40
CA TYR A 186 2.58 -13.86 11.75
C TYR A 186 4.02 -13.57 11.32
N GLY A 187 5.02 -14.15 12.00
CA GLY A 187 6.43 -14.05 11.60
C GLY A 187 6.74 -14.82 10.32
N GLU A 188 6.01 -15.89 10.03
CA GLU A 188 6.19 -16.72 8.84
C GLU A 188 5.45 -16.20 7.60
N MET A 189 4.49 -15.27 7.77
CA MET A 189 3.74 -14.69 6.67
C MET A 189 4.65 -13.88 5.72
N PRO A 190 4.35 -13.89 4.40
CA PRO A 190 4.99 -13.01 3.43
C PRO A 190 4.90 -11.53 3.85
N ASP A 191 5.87 -10.73 3.41
CA ASP A 191 5.75 -9.28 3.47
C ASP A 191 4.70 -8.83 2.45
N MET A 192 3.63 -8.22 2.96
CA MET A 192 2.54 -7.66 2.16
C MET A 192 2.86 -6.21 1.81
N PHE A 193 2.92 -5.91 0.52
CA PHE A 193 3.09 -4.56 0.01
C PHE A 193 1.88 -4.14 -0.81
N ASN A 194 1.55 -2.86 -0.77
CA ASN A 194 0.60 -2.26 -1.70
C ASN A 194 1.36 -1.65 -2.86
N LEU A 195 0.99 -1.99 -4.08
CA LEU A 195 1.49 -1.33 -5.29
C LEU A 195 0.39 -0.41 -5.81
N ILE A 196 0.60 0.88 -5.63
CA ILE A 196 -0.40 1.92 -5.87
C ILE A 196 -0.12 2.56 -7.23
N LEU A 197 -1.09 2.48 -8.14
CA LEU A 197 -1.04 3.03 -9.49
C LEU A 197 -1.69 4.42 -9.48
N ASN A 198 -0.90 5.45 -9.79
CA ASN A 198 -1.36 6.83 -9.83
C ASN A 198 -2.19 7.10 -11.08
N THR A 199 -3.51 7.15 -10.94
CA THR A 199 -4.46 7.36 -12.06
C THR A 199 -4.36 8.75 -12.69
N ASP A 200 -3.76 9.71 -12.00
CA ASP A 200 -3.61 11.08 -12.49
C ASP A 200 -2.35 11.24 -13.35
N HIS A 201 -1.39 10.33 -13.21
CA HIS A 201 -0.11 10.43 -13.90
C HIS A 201 -0.25 10.14 -15.40
N LYS A 202 0.43 10.95 -16.23
CA LYS A 202 0.36 10.88 -17.70
C LYS A 202 0.65 9.48 -18.25
N LEU A 203 1.62 8.77 -17.67
CA LEU A 203 1.98 7.42 -18.13
C LEU A 203 0.85 6.41 -17.88
N LEU A 204 0.16 6.47 -16.74
CA LEU A 204 -0.96 5.56 -16.45
C LEU A 204 -2.18 5.89 -17.31
N LYS A 205 -2.44 7.17 -17.56
CA LYS A 205 -3.44 7.61 -18.54
C LYS A 205 -3.13 7.05 -19.93
N SER A 206 -1.88 7.11 -20.38
CA SER A 206 -1.50 6.55 -21.69
C SER A 206 -1.63 5.03 -21.76
N VAL A 207 -1.34 4.31 -20.66
CA VAL A 207 -1.53 2.86 -20.59
C VAL A 207 -3.01 2.48 -20.66
N LEU A 208 -3.88 3.25 -20.01
CA LEU A 208 -5.33 3.08 -20.10
C LEU A 208 -5.87 3.35 -21.50
N GLU A 209 -5.44 4.43 -22.16
CA GLU A 209 -5.87 4.77 -23.52
C GLU A 209 -5.48 3.68 -24.53
N ASP A 210 -4.26 3.15 -24.40
CA ASP A 210 -3.75 2.08 -25.26
C ASP A 210 -4.46 0.74 -24.98
N GLU A 211 -4.74 0.43 -23.71
CA GLU A 211 -5.52 -0.73 -23.30
C GLU A 211 -6.92 -0.70 -23.92
N ILE A 212 -7.65 0.39 -23.75
CA ILE A 212 -9.00 0.55 -24.30
C ILE A 212 -9.01 0.33 -25.82
N LYS A 213 -7.96 0.79 -26.50
CA LYS A 213 -7.80 0.66 -27.95
C LYS A 213 -7.51 -0.79 -28.37
N GLU A 214 -6.65 -1.52 -27.67
CA GLU A 214 -6.29 -2.90 -28.02
C GLU A 214 -7.31 -3.93 -27.53
N CYS A 215 -7.81 -3.77 -26.31
CA CYS A 215 -8.62 -4.77 -25.61
C CYS A 215 -10.12 -4.48 -25.68
N GLY A 216 -10.55 -3.22 -25.86
CA GLY A 216 -11.95 -2.82 -25.73
C GLY A 216 -12.92 -3.61 -26.61
N ALA A 217 -12.54 -3.97 -27.85
CA ALA A 217 -13.38 -4.78 -28.73
C ALA A 217 -13.68 -6.19 -28.19
N LEU A 218 -12.74 -6.78 -27.43
CA LEU A 218 -12.86 -8.10 -26.83
C LEU A 218 -13.48 -8.02 -25.42
N ILE A 219 -13.17 -6.96 -24.66
CA ILE A 219 -13.61 -6.78 -23.28
C ILE A 219 -15.07 -6.33 -23.21
N ASN A 220 -15.50 -5.36 -24.02
CA ASN A 220 -16.85 -4.81 -24.00
C ASN A 220 -17.97 -5.88 -24.09
N PRO A 221 -17.93 -6.90 -24.98
CA PRO A 221 -18.95 -7.95 -24.99
C PRO A 221 -18.89 -8.83 -23.75
N ILE A 222 -17.69 -9.15 -23.24
CA ILE A 222 -17.49 -9.96 -22.03
C ILE A 222 -18.07 -9.24 -20.81
N GLU A 223 -17.83 -7.93 -20.68
CA GLU A 223 -18.37 -7.14 -19.55
C GLU A 223 -19.89 -7.11 -19.55
N LYS A 224 -20.53 -6.96 -20.72
CA LYS A 224 -21.99 -7.04 -20.84
C LYS A 224 -22.55 -8.40 -20.43
N GLU A 225 -21.85 -9.47 -20.79
CA GLU A 225 -22.25 -10.83 -20.42
C GLU A 225 -22.09 -11.06 -18.90
N ILE A 226 -20.98 -10.59 -18.32
CA ILE A 226 -20.73 -10.60 -16.88
C ILE A 226 -21.83 -9.81 -16.13
N GLU A 227 -22.19 -8.62 -16.60
CA GLU A 227 -23.25 -7.81 -16.00
C GLU A 227 -24.60 -8.54 -16.04
N GLY A 228 -24.96 -9.10 -17.19
CA GLY A 228 -26.19 -9.89 -17.35
C GLY A 228 -26.24 -11.11 -16.41
N ILE A 229 -25.14 -11.88 -16.33
CA ILE A 229 -25.04 -13.03 -15.43
C ILE A 229 -25.10 -12.57 -13.96
N SER A 230 -24.48 -11.45 -13.61
CA SER A 230 -24.48 -10.91 -12.24
C SER A 230 -25.89 -10.52 -11.78
N ILE A 231 -26.71 -9.96 -12.68
CA ILE A 231 -28.13 -9.67 -12.40
C ILE A 231 -28.90 -10.97 -12.14
N LEU A 232 -28.77 -11.97 -13.02
CA LEU A 232 -29.44 -13.27 -12.86
C LEU A 232 -29.04 -13.98 -11.56
N ARG A 233 -27.74 -13.99 -11.24
CA ARG A 233 -27.22 -14.55 -9.97
C ARG A 233 -27.87 -13.87 -8.77
N LYS A 234 -27.96 -12.54 -8.78
CA LYS A 234 -28.57 -11.78 -7.69
C LYS A 234 -30.06 -12.08 -7.54
N GLU A 235 -30.81 -12.18 -8.65
CA GLU A 235 -32.22 -12.54 -8.61
C GLU A 235 -32.46 -13.93 -8.00
N ILE A 236 -31.61 -14.91 -8.33
CA ILE A 236 -31.68 -16.26 -7.76
C ILE A 236 -31.31 -16.23 -6.27
N GLN A 237 -30.25 -15.52 -5.90
CA GLN A 237 -29.84 -15.38 -4.49
C GLN A 237 -30.90 -14.69 -3.64
N ASP A 238 -31.56 -13.65 -4.15
CA ASP A 238 -32.64 -12.95 -3.45
C ASP A 238 -33.87 -13.86 -3.24
N LYS A 239 -34.18 -14.75 -4.19
CA LYS A 239 -35.23 -15.78 -4.04
C LYS A 239 -34.86 -16.84 -2.98
N GLN A 240 -33.57 -17.09 -2.78
CA GLN A 240 -33.07 -18.07 -1.81
C GLN A 240 -32.92 -17.50 -0.39
N LYS A 241 -32.80 -16.17 -0.24
CA LYS A 241 -32.46 -15.47 1.01
C LYS A 241 -33.34 -15.80 2.22
N ASN A 242 -34.59 -16.21 2.00
CA ASN A 242 -35.56 -16.56 3.04
C ASN A 242 -35.88 -18.07 3.11
N LYS A 243 -35.22 -18.91 2.31
CA LYS A 243 -35.39 -20.36 2.31
C LYS A 243 -34.26 -21.00 3.12
N LYS A 244 -34.54 -22.10 3.83
CA LYS A 244 -33.45 -22.92 4.38
C LYS A 244 -32.76 -23.64 3.22
N ASP A 245 -31.48 -23.95 3.38
CA ASP A 245 -30.70 -24.59 2.32
C ASP A 245 -31.30 -25.95 1.88
N GLU A 246 -31.97 -26.66 2.79
CA GLU A 246 -32.69 -27.91 2.52
C GLU A 246 -33.98 -27.71 1.69
N ASP A 247 -34.56 -26.51 1.73
CA ASP A 247 -35.82 -26.13 1.05
C ASP A 247 -35.59 -25.53 -0.34
N ILE A 248 -34.34 -25.32 -0.76
CA ILE A 248 -33.99 -24.79 -2.09
C ILE A 248 -34.01 -25.95 -3.09
N PRO A 249 -34.82 -25.87 -4.16
CA PRO A 249 -34.85 -26.91 -5.20
C PRO A 249 -33.47 -27.17 -5.81
N VAL A 250 -33.14 -28.45 -6.03
CA VAL A 250 -31.88 -28.87 -6.65
C VAL A 250 -31.66 -28.17 -8.00
N SER A 251 -32.72 -27.97 -8.78
CA SER A 251 -32.66 -27.22 -10.04
C SER A 251 -32.23 -25.76 -9.87
N GLU A 252 -32.65 -25.07 -8.80
CA GLU A 252 -32.23 -23.69 -8.52
C GLU A 252 -30.75 -23.65 -8.07
N LYS A 253 -30.28 -24.66 -7.33
CA LYS A 253 -28.87 -24.79 -6.94
C LYS A 253 -27.97 -25.06 -8.15
N ASP A 254 -28.39 -25.97 -9.02
CA ASP A 254 -27.68 -26.31 -10.25
C ASP A 254 -27.63 -25.12 -11.23
N GLU A 255 -28.72 -24.35 -11.33
CA GLU A 255 -28.77 -23.12 -12.13
C GLU A 255 -27.79 -22.06 -11.60
N LEU A 256 -27.81 -21.78 -10.30
CA LEU A 256 -26.88 -20.82 -9.68
C LEU A 256 -25.42 -21.25 -9.89
N LYS A 257 -25.12 -22.53 -9.66
CA LYS A 257 -23.78 -23.08 -9.89
C LYS A 257 -23.34 -22.93 -11.35
N SER A 258 -24.22 -23.20 -12.31
CA SER A 258 -23.91 -23.04 -13.74
C SER A 258 -23.64 -21.58 -14.11
N LEU A 259 -24.31 -20.62 -13.44
CA LEU A 259 -24.07 -19.20 -13.62
C LEU A 259 -22.77 -18.76 -12.95
N ASP A 260 -22.44 -19.31 -11.78
CA ASP A 260 -21.16 -19.10 -11.10
C ASP A 260 -20.00 -19.57 -11.99
N ASP A 261 -20.07 -20.80 -12.51
CA ASP A 261 -19.05 -21.38 -13.40
C ASP A 261 -18.85 -20.51 -14.67
N LYS A 262 -19.94 -20.08 -15.31
CA LYS A 262 -19.88 -19.17 -16.48
C LYS A 262 -19.29 -17.81 -16.13
N TRP A 263 -19.64 -17.27 -14.98
CA TRP A 263 -19.13 -15.98 -14.50
C TRP A 263 -17.63 -16.05 -14.26
N ASP A 264 -17.15 -17.12 -13.61
CA ASP A 264 -15.73 -17.36 -13.38
C ASP A 264 -14.97 -17.54 -14.70
N ASP A 265 -15.52 -18.29 -15.65
CA ASP A 265 -14.92 -18.46 -16.99
C ASP A 265 -14.77 -17.12 -17.74
N LEU A 266 -15.79 -16.27 -17.71
CA LEU A 266 -15.75 -14.95 -18.35
C LEU A 266 -14.76 -14.03 -17.66
N LYS A 267 -14.70 -14.06 -16.32
CA LYS A 267 -13.73 -13.30 -15.54
C LYS A 267 -12.30 -13.74 -15.86
N ASN A 268 -12.03 -15.04 -15.90
CA ASN A 268 -10.73 -15.59 -16.29
C ASN A 268 -10.33 -15.19 -17.72
N LYS A 269 -11.29 -15.18 -18.66
CA LYS A 269 -11.05 -14.69 -20.03
C LYS A 269 -10.70 -13.19 -20.05
N LYS A 270 -11.44 -12.37 -19.29
CA LYS A 270 -11.17 -10.93 -19.13
C LYS A 270 -9.75 -10.72 -18.59
N GLU A 271 -9.39 -11.43 -17.53
CA GLU A 271 -8.06 -11.35 -16.92
C GLU A 271 -6.94 -11.79 -17.88
N SER A 272 -7.16 -12.86 -18.66
CA SER A 272 -6.19 -13.31 -19.68
C SER A 272 -5.95 -12.26 -20.76
N ILE A 273 -6.98 -11.58 -21.23
CA ILE A 273 -6.84 -10.52 -22.26
C ILE A 273 -5.97 -9.37 -21.73
N PHE A 274 -6.21 -8.92 -20.49
CA PHE A 274 -5.38 -7.88 -19.88
C PHE A 274 -3.94 -8.34 -19.63
N SER A 275 -3.75 -9.59 -19.21
CA SER A 275 -2.42 -10.18 -19.03
C SER A 275 -1.65 -10.24 -20.35
N ASP A 276 -2.30 -10.66 -21.44
CA ASP A 276 -1.68 -10.75 -22.77
C ASP A 276 -1.31 -9.36 -23.32
N TYR A 277 -2.19 -8.36 -23.13
CA TYR A 277 -1.86 -6.96 -23.43
C TYR A 277 -0.66 -6.48 -22.61
N ALA A 278 -0.70 -6.69 -21.30
CA ALA A 278 0.34 -6.21 -20.38
C ALA A 278 1.71 -6.84 -20.67
N SER A 279 1.75 -8.11 -21.09
CA SER A 279 2.99 -8.81 -21.48
C SER A 279 3.71 -8.19 -22.68
N ARG A 280 2.94 -7.54 -23.58
CA ARG A 280 3.46 -6.86 -24.77
C ARG A 280 3.74 -5.37 -24.52
N ASN A 281 3.16 -4.79 -23.46
CA ASN A 281 3.30 -3.39 -23.14
C ASN A 281 4.61 -3.09 -22.37
N LYS A 282 5.56 -2.47 -23.08
CA LYS A 282 6.88 -2.11 -22.51
C LYS A 282 6.80 -1.08 -21.38
N ILE A 283 5.81 -0.18 -21.40
CA ILE A 283 5.64 0.87 -20.39
C ILE A 283 5.26 0.25 -19.05
N ILE A 284 4.31 -0.70 -19.04
CA ILE A 284 3.89 -1.40 -17.82
C ILE A 284 5.09 -2.07 -17.15
N ARG A 285 5.88 -2.82 -17.94
CA ARG A 285 7.07 -3.50 -17.42
C ARG A 285 8.10 -2.52 -16.85
N GLN A 286 8.39 -1.45 -17.58
CA GLN A 286 9.35 -0.43 -17.15
C GLN A 286 8.92 0.26 -15.85
N LEU A 287 7.62 0.58 -15.73
CA LEU A 287 7.08 1.21 -14.52
C LEU A 287 7.16 0.29 -13.29
N ILE A 288 6.85 -1.00 -13.46
CA ILE A 288 7.00 -1.99 -12.40
C ILE A 288 8.46 -2.09 -11.96
N ASP A 289 9.39 -2.22 -12.90
CA ASP A 289 10.80 -2.34 -12.57
C ASP A 289 11.34 -1.10 -11.85
N LEU A 290 10.94 0.10 -12.28
CA LEU A 290 11.31 1.36 -11.59
C LEU A 290 10.80 1.38 -10.16
N ALA A 291 9.55 0.99 -9.93
CA ALA A 291 8.98 0.92 -8.59
C ALA A 291 9.70 -0.10 -7.71
N LEU A 292 10.03 -1.28 -8.24
CA LEU A 292 10.79 -2.30 -7.53
C LEU A 292 12.24 -1.88 -7.27
N LEU A 293 12.88 -1.17 -8.22
CA LEU A 293 14.24 -0.67 -8.08
C LEU A 293 14.32 0.36 -6.95
N GLN A 294 13.38 1.31 -6.94
CA GLN A 294 13.27 2.35 -5.90
C GLN A 294 13.13 1.75 -4.49
N ASN A 295 12.53 0.56 -4.37
CA ASN A 295 12.31 -0.13 -3.09
C ASN A 295 13.35 -1.22 -2.81
N ASN A 296 14.48 -1.26 -3.52
CA ASN A 296 15.51 -2.30 -3.38
C ASN A 296 14.99 -3.74 -3.57
N MET A 297 13.91 -3.91 -4.33
CA MET A 297 13.25 -5.19 -4.61
C MET A 297 13.64 -5.76 -5.98
N LEU A 298 14.14 -4.93 -6.90
CA LEU A 298 14.60 -5.37 -8.21
C LEU A 298 16.02 -5.93 -8.15
N LYS A 299 16.16 -7.26 -8.20
CA LYS A 299 17.44 -7.97 -8.03
C LYS A 299 17.65 -9.07 -9.08
N GLY A 300 18.88 -9.55 -9.19
CA GLY A 300 19.24 -10.72 -10.00
C GLY A 300 18.92 -10.54 -11.49
N GLU A 301 18.30 -11.56 -12.09
CA GLU A 301 17.95 -11.57 -13.51
C GLU A 301 17.01 -10.42 -13.90
N SER A 302 16.03 -10.10 -13.06
CA SER A 302 15.08 -9.00 -13.31
C SER A 302 15.78 -7.65 -13.46
N LEU A 303 16.78 -7.38 -12.60
CA LEU A 303 17.60 -6.18 -12.68
C LEU A 303 18.44 -6.14 -13.96
N SER A 304 19.07 -7.27 -14.33
CA SER A 304 19.85 -7.36 -15.57
C SER A 304 18.98 -7.10 -16.80
N ASN A 305 17.77 -7.65 -16.82
CA ASN A 305 16.81 -7.46 -17.92
C ASN A 305 16.31 -6.00 -17.99
N PHE A 306 16.08 -5.36 -16.84
CA PHE A 306 15.73 -3.94 -16.77
C PHE A 306 16.84 -3.04 -17.33
N VAL A 307 18.09 -3.28 -16.93
CA VAL A 307 19.25 -2.51 -17.42
C VAL A 307 19.39 -2.65 -18.94
N LYS A 308 19.29 -3.87 -19.48
CA LYS A 308 19.33 -4.10 -20.93
C LYS A 308 18.23 -3.34 -21.68
N ARG A 309 16.98 -3.43 -21.22
CA ARG A 309 15.86 -2.68 -21.83
C ARG A 309 16.06 -1.18 -21.75
N SER A 310 16.58 -0.70 -20.63
CA SER A 310 16.79 0.73 -20.42
C SER A 310 17.91 1.27 -21.32
N ILE A 311 18.95 0.47 -21.61
CA ILE A 311 19.99 0.80 -22.60
C ILE A 311 19.40 0.83 -24.02
N GLU A 312 18.52 -0.10 -24.38
CA GLU A 312 17.87 -0.13 -25.71
C GLU A 312 16.94 1.09 -25.96
N LEU A 313 16.52 1.79 -24.90
CA LEU A 313 15.62 2.95 -24.98
C LEU A 313 16.37 4.29 -25.11
N ILE A 314 17.70 4.31 -24.96
CA ILE A 314 18.57 5.49 -25.07
C ILE A 314 19.24 5.48 -26.46
#